data_AF-A0A2P4NYN9-F1
#
_entry.id   AF-A0A2P4NYN9-F1
#
_cell.length_a   1.000
_cell.length_b   1.000
_cell.length_c   1.000
_cell.angle_alpha   90.00
_cell.angle_beta   90.00
_cell.angle_gamma   90.00
#
_symmetry.space_group_name_H-M   'P 1'
#
loop_
_entity.id
_entity.type
_entity.pdbx_description
1 polymer ?
#
loop_
_entity_poly.entity_id
_entity_poly.type
_entity_poly.pdbx_seq_one_letter_code
_entity_poly.pdbx_strand_id
1 'polypeptide(L)'
;MSFGNNQSVNAAINRAFALTDYNIYNNIHKQDKFQKQTILADESLTENEKSEAIRILTKGYDQDKLCYNKGTKRICENCNQECLATLFCELCVRNYLKANFSNWTSGNNDIDNLIQECQMKSITTYKIPEWIPYNSFKNVKYLTKGGFSEIYTATWINGRYEEWDSKKQQLKRFGNFNIVLKN
;
A
#
# COMPACT_ATOMS: atom_id res chain seq x y z
N MET A 1 2.29 15.78 -5.61
CA MET A 1 1.44 14.89 -4.77
C MET A 1 2.14 14.66 -3.43
N SER A 2 1.40 14.42 -2.35
CA SER A 2 1.97 14.06 -1.04
C SER A 2 2.08 12.53 -0.93
N PHE A 3 3.28 12.02 -0.66
CA PHE A 3 3.57 10.59 -0.49
C PHE A 3 3.77 10.19 0.99
N GLY A 4 3.80 11.18 1.88
CA GLY A 4 4.00 11.05 3.32
C GLY A 4 3.94 12.42 4.01
N ASN A 5 4.26 12.48 5.30
CA ASN A 5 4.19 13.73 6.08
C ASN A 5 5.43 14.63 5.89
N ASN A 6 6.53 14.09 5.36
CA ASN A 6 7.78 14.82 5.17
C ASN A 6 7.75 15.62 3.86
N GLN A 7 7.70 16.95 3.98
CA GLN A 7 7.62 17.87 2.83
C GLN A 7 8.89 17.84 1.96
N SER A 8 10.08 17.76 2.56
CA SER A 8 11.35 17.71 1.84
C SER A 8 11.45 16.45 0.97
N VAL A 9 11.11 15.30 1.56
CA VAL A 9 11.03 14.01 0.85
C VAL A 9 10.04 14.07 -0.30
N ASN A 10 8.83 14.59 -0.04
CA ASN A 10 7.81 14.74 -1.07
C ASN A 10 8.29 15.65 -2.21
N ALA A 11 8.92 16.79 -1.89
CA ALA A 11 9.44 17.71 -2.89
C ALA A 11 10.52 17.05 -3.75
N ALA A 12 11.47 16.35 -3.15
CA ALA A 12 12.53 15.64 -3.87
C ALA A 12 11.98 14.54 -4.80
N ILE A 13 11.01 13.74 -4.35
CA ILE A 13 10.34 12.74 -5.19
C ILE A 13 9.63 13.40 -6.37
N ASN A 14 8.85 14.46 -6.12
CA ASN A 14 8.17 15.18 -7.20
C ASN A 14 9.18 15.78 -8.21
N ARG A 15 10.34 16.30 -7.74
CA ARG A 15 11.43 16.75 -8.63
C ARG A 15 12.00 15.60 -9.47
N ALA A 16 12.29 14.45 -8.86
CA ALA A 16 12.80 13.29 -9.58
C ALA A 16 11.83 12.82 -10.68
N PHE A 17 10.52 12.84 -10.41
CA PHE A 17 9.50 12.55 -11.41
C PHE A 17 9.45 13.60 -12.52
N ALA A 18 9.51 14.89 -12.18
CA ALA A 18 9.50 15.97 -13.17
C ALA A 18 10.73 15.94 -14.10
N LEU A 19 11.88 15.47 -13.59
CA LEU A 19 13.12 15.32 -14.35
C LEU A 19 13.18 14.03 -15.19
N THR A 20 12.21 13.11 -15.04
CA THR A 20 12.23 11.84 -15.77
C THR A 20 11.83 12.07 -17.22
N ASP A 21 12.79 11.99 -18.14
CA ASP A 21 12.52 11.95 -19.58
C ASP A 21 12.03 10.54 -19.98
N TYR A 22 10.76 10.43 -20.34
CA TYR A 22 10.11 9.16 -20.69
C TYR A 22 10.54 8.60 -22.06
N ASN A 23 11.16 9.40 -22.93
CA ASN A 23 11.74 8.91 -24.19
C ASN A 23 13.07 8.20 -23.92
N ILE A 24 13.87 8.72 -22.98
CA ILE A 24 15.15 8.11 -22.58
C ILE A 24 14.92 6.93 -21.62
N TYR A 25 14.15 7.17 -20.55
CA TYR A 25 13.77 6.20 -19.54
C TYR A 25 12.43 5.54 -19.91
N ASN A 26 12.44 4.85 -21.04
CA ASN A 26 11.24 4.31 -21.70
C ASN A 26 10.61 3.05 -21.06
N ASN A 27 11.05 2.64 -19.86
CA ASN A 27 10.43 1.55 -19.12
C ASN A 27 10.58 1.75 -17.60
N ILE A 28 9.75 1.04 -16.84
CA ILE A 28 9.68 1.18 -15.37
C ILE A 28 11.00 0.91 -14.66
N HIS A 29 11.86 0.02 -15.18
CA HIS A 29 13.15 -0.31 -14.57
C HIS A 29 14.15 0.83 -14.74
N LYS A 30 14.18 1.44 -15.93
CA LYS A 30 15.01 2.61 -16.22
C LYS A 30 14.56 3.83 -15.41
N GLN A 31 13.24 4.03 -15.30
CA GLN A 31 12.65 5.12 -14.52
C GLN A 31 12.99 5.00 -13.04
N ASP A 32 12.73 3.83 -12.42
CA ASP A 32 13.06 3.57 -11.02
C ASP A 32 14.56 3.82 -10.73
N LYS A 33 15.43 3.30 -11.60
CA LYS A 33 16.89 3.51 -11.46
C LYS A 33 17.26 4.99 -11.51
N PHE A 34 16.76 5.73 -12.49
CA PHE A 34 17.05 7.16 -12.64
C PHE A 34 16.52 7.96 -11.43
N GLN A 35 15.27 7.74 -11.04
CA GLN A 35 14.65 8.46 -9.93
C GLN A 35 15.39 8.23 -8.62
N LYS A 36 15.81 6.98 -8.34
CA LYS A 36 16.62 6.66 -7.16
C LYS A 36 17.99 7.33 -7.20
N GLN A 37 18.65 7.37 -8.36
CA GLN A 37 19.93 8.07 -8.52
C GLN A 37 19.78 9.58 -8.27
N THR A 38 18.72 10.19 -8.80
CA THR A 38 18.39 11.60 -8.56
C THR A 38 18.19 11.89 -7.07
N ILE A 39 17.49 11.02 -6.33
CA ILE A 39 17.32 11.16 -4.88
C ILE A 39 18.66 11.03 -4.15
N LEU A 40 19.49 10.05 -4.51
CA LEU A 40 20.78 9.82 -3.84
C LEU A 40 21.76 10.99 -4.05
N ALA A 41 21.69 11.63 -5.22
CA ALA A 41 22.49 12.81 -5.57
C ALA A 41 21.94 14.12 -5.00
N ASP A 42 20.76 14.13 -4.39
CA ASP A 42 20.16 15.35 -3.83
C ASP A 42 20.85 15.73 -2.50
N GLU A 43 21.74 16.72 -2.56
CA GLU A 43 22.48 17.24 -1.42
C GLU A 43 21.59 17.98 -0.40
N SER A 44 20.35 18.33 -0.77
CA SER A 44 19.41 18.97 0.17
C SER A 44 18.75 18.00 1.14
N LEU A 45 18.91 16.68 0.94
CA LEU A 45 18.35 15.64 1.79
C LEU A 45 19.38 15.07 2.75
N THR A 46 18.96 14.82 3.99
CA THR A 46 19.69 13.97 4.92
C THR A 46 19.66 12.50 4.47
N GLU A 47 20.58 11.67 4.96
CA GLU A 47 20.60 10.23 4.64
C GLU A 47 19.32 9.49 5.08
N ASN A 48 18.69 9.95 6.17
CA ASN A 48 17.38 9.42 6.59
C ASN A 48 16.27 9.79 5.61
N GLU A 49 16.25 11.02 5.11
CA GLU A 49 15.27 11.46 4.12
C GLU A 49 15.48 10.78 2.77
N LYS A 50 16.73 10.59 2.33
CA LYS A 50 17.04 9.78 1.14
C LYS A 50 16.53 8.37 1.31
N SER A 51 16.80 7.73 2.44
CA SER A 51 16.32 6.37 2.74
C SER A 51 14.79 6.29 2.71
N GLU A 52 14.10 7.29 3.29
CA GLU A 52 12.64 7.39 3.25
C GLU A 52 12.13 7.55 1.81
N ALA A 53 12.74 8.44 1.02
CA ALA A 53 12.37 8.67 -0.37
C ALA A 53 12.57 7.43 -1.25
N ILE A 54 13.71 6.75 -1.13
CA ILE A 54 14.02 5.51 -1.84
C ILE A 54 13.00 4.42 -1.48
N ARG A 55 12.61 4.32 -0.21
CA ARG A 55 11.60 3.37 0.24
C ARG A 55 10.24 3.65 -0.40
N ILE A 56 9.82 4.91 -0.49
CA ILE A 56 8.58 5.32 -1.16
C ILE A 56 8.63 4.99 -2.66
N LEU A 57 9.72 5.34 -3.36
CA LEU A 57 9.91 4.99 -4.78
C LEU A 57 9.84 3.47 -4.99
N THR A 58 10.49 2.70 -4.11
CA THR A 58 10.48 1.25 -4.19
C THR A 58 9.09 0.65 -3.96
N LYS A 59 8.25 1.23 -3.09
CA LYS A 59 6.85 0.81 -2.95
C LYS A 59 6.07 0.95 -4.26
N GLY A 60 6.24 2.08 -4.96
CA GLY A 60 5.63 2.32 -6.27
C GLY A 60 6.14 1.33 -7.33
N TYR A 61 7.46 1.18 -7.42
CA TYR A 61 8.09 0.24 -8.34
C TYR A 61 7.67 -1.22 -8.10
N ASP A 62 7.54 -1.65 -6.84
CA ASP A 62 7.03 -2.98 -6.50
C ASP A 62 5.58 -3.18 -6.95
N GLN A 63 4.73 -2.15 -6.82
CA GLN A 63 3.37 -2.18 -7.34
C GLN A 63 3.37 -2.36 -8.86
N ASP A 64 4.22 -1.62 -9.58
CA ASP A 64 4.31 -1.72 -11.05
C ASP A 64 4.79 -3.10 -11.49
N LYS A 65 5.84 -3.64 -10.85
CA LYS A 65 6.33 -5.00 -11.11
C LYS A 65 5.23 -6.05 -10.95
N LEU A 66 4.44 -5.95 -9.88
CA LEU A 66 3.34 -6.89 -9.60
C LEU A 66 2.17 -6.70 -10.56
N CYS A 67 1.83 -5.46 -10.92
CA CYS A 67 0.76 -5.14 -11.86
C CYS A 67 1.05 -5.69 -13.27
N TYR A 68 2.27 -5.48 -13.76
CA TYR A 68 2.69 -5.93 -15.09
C TYR A 68 3.27 -7.35 -15.11
N ASN A 69 3.41 -7.99 -13.93
CA ASN A 69 4.09 -9.27 -13.75
C ASN A 69 5.48 -9.29 -14.45
N LYS A 70 6.26 -8.20 -14.27
CA LYS A 70 7.53 -7.97 -14.95
C LYS A 70 8.62 -7.54 -13.96
N GLY A 71 9.86 -7.87 -14.29
CA GLY A 71 11.04 -7.52 -13.51
C GLY A 71 11.71 -8.73 -12.88
N THR A 72 12.79 -8.47 -12.17
CA THR A 72 13.59 -9.50 -11.51
C THR A 72 12.84 -10.05 -10.29
N LYS A 73 12.68 -11.37 -10.26
CA LYS A 73 12.19 -12.09 -9.09
C LYS A 73 13.33 -12.33 -8.10
N ARG A 74 12.99 -12.48 -6.83
CA ARG A 74 13.90 -12.91 -5.76
C ARG A 74 13.31 -14.07 -4.99
N ILE A 75 14.14 -14.85 -4.31
CA ILE A 75 13.65 -15.86 -3.36
C ILE A 75 13.30 -15.17 -2.05
N CYS A 76 12.09 -15.41 -1.55
CA CYS A 76 11.69 -14.92 -0.23
C CYS A 76 12.28 -15.81 0.86
N GLU A 77 12.93 -15.20 1.84
CA GLU A 77 13.55 -15.89 2.99
C GLU A 77 12.54 -16.56 3.92
N ASN A 78 11.27 -16.13 3.92
CA ASN A 78 10.25 -16.68 4.82
C ASN A 78 9.51 -17.89 4.24
N CYS A 79 9.26 -17.89 2.92
CA CYS A 79 8.48 -18.96 2.28
C CYS A 79 9.26 -19.75 1.22
N ASN A 80 10.51 -19.38 0.94
CA ASN A 80 11.38 -19.98 -0.07
C ASN A 80 10.79 -20.03 -1.49
N GLN A 81 9.83 -19.15 -1.79
CA GLN A 81 9.23 -19.03 -3.13
C GLN A 81 9.74 -17.78 -3.83
N GLU A 82 9.72 -17.81 -5.16
CA GLU A 82 9.99 -16.63 -5.97
C GLU A 82 8.90 -15.57 -5.78
N CYS A 83 9.31 -14.34 -5.50
CA CYS A 83 8.41 -13.19 -5.41
C CYS A 83 8.98 -12.00 -6.20
N LEU A 84 8.09 -11.14 -6.70
CA LEU A 84 8.46 -9.97 -7.49
C LEU A 84 8.75 -8.75 -6.63
N ALA A 85 8.03 -8.55 -5.52
CA ALA A 85 8.22 -7.36 -4.68
C ALA A 85 9.58 -7.37 -3.97
N THR A 86 10.17 -6.19 -3.83
CA THR A 86 11.45 -5.96 -3.15
C THR A 86 11.24 -5.82 -1.65
N LEU A 87 10.28 -5.00 -1.23
CA LEU A 87 10.08 -4.62 0.19
C LEU A 87 9.28 -5.66 0.98
N PHE A 88 8.53 -6.51 0.31
CA PHE A 88 7.72 -7.55 0.93
C PHE A 88 7.62 -8.77 0.01
N CYS A 89 6.92 -9.81 0.46
CA CYS A 89 6.59 -10.97 -0.37
C CYS A 89 5.06 -11.04 -0.52
N GLU A 90 4.57 -10.88 -1.75
CA GLU A 90 3.15 -10.94 -2.08
C GLU A 90 2.53 -12.29 -1.73
N LEU A 91 3.30 -13.37 -1.79
CA LEU A 91 2.85 -14.72 -1.44
C LEU A 91 2.70 -14.88 0.08
N CYS A 92 3.65 -14.39 0.87
CA CYS A 92 3.53 -14.38 2.33
C CYS A 92 2.31 -13.55 2.79
N VAL A 93 2.07 -12.39 2.18
CA VAL A 93 0.89 -11.57 2.48
C VAL A 93 -0.40 -12.33 2.18
N ARG A 94 -0.51 -12.97 1.00
CA ARG A 94 -1.70 -13.76 0.63
C ARG A 94 -1.91 -14.96 1.57
N ASN A 95 -0.83 -15.64 1.96
CA ASN A 95 -0.91 -16.76 2.91
C ASN A 95 -1.38 -16.29 4.29
N TYR A 96 -0.88 -15.15 4.77
CA TYR A 96 -1.35 -14.52 6.00
C TYR A 96 -2.84 -14.18 5.94
N LEU A 97 -3.30 -13.58 4.83
CA LEU A 97 -4.72 -13.26 4.64
C LEU A 97 -5.57 -14.53 4.62
N LYS A 98 -5.16 -15.55 3.86
CA LYS A 98 -5.85 -16.84 3.75
C LYS A 98 -6.00 -17.53 5.11
N ALA A 99 -4.97 -17.49 5.95
CA ALA A 99 -5.01 -18.05 7.31
C ALA A 99 -6.02 -17.31 8.22
N ASN A 100 -6.41 -16.08 7.86
CA ASN A 100 -7.37 -15.27 8.62
C ASN A 100 -8.80 -15.30 8.05
N PHE A 101 -9.08 -16.06 6.98
CA PHE A 101 -10.42 -16.09 6.37
C PHE A 101 -11.51 -16.58 7.33
N SER A 102 -11.18 -17.48 8.26
CA SER A 102 -12.11 -17.95 9.29
C SER A 102 -12.32 -16.98 10.45
N ASN A 103 -11.54 -15.91 10.54
CA ASN A 103 -11.53 -14.99 11.70
C ASN A 103 -12.54 -13.84 11.56
N TRP A 104 -13.19 -13.71 10.40
CA TRP A 104 -14.21 -12.70 10.14
C TRP A 104 -15.25 -13.23 9.16
N THR A 105 -16.45 -12.68 9.22
CA THR A 105 -17.51 -12.89 8.23
C THR A 105 -18.40 -11.64 8.20
N SER A 106 -18.94 -11.32 7.03
CA SER A 106 -20.00 -10.33 6.89
C SER A 106 -21.39 -10.86 7.21
N GLY A 107 -21.53 -12.17 7.40
CA GLY A 107 -22.82 -12.86 7.43
C GLY A 107 -23.43 -13.06 6.03
N ASN A 108 -22.73 -12.64 4.97
CA ASN A 108 -23.12 -12.84 3.58
C ASN A 108 -21.99 -13.55 2.82
N ASN A 109 -22.26 -14.79 2.39
CA ASN A 109 -21.27 -15.62 1.72
C ASN A 109 -20.78 -15.03 0.40
N ASP A 110 -21.62 -14.33 -0.36
CA ASP A 110 -21.21 -13.73 -1.65
C ASP A 110 -20.22 -12.57 -1.43
N ILE A 111 -20.47 -11.75 -0.40
CA ILE A 111 -19.55 -10.67 0.00
C ILE A 111 -18.23 -11.25 0.53
N ASP A 112 -18.32 -12.27 1.39
CA ASP A 112 -17.14 -12.92 1.97
C ASP A 112 -16.27 -13.55 0.87
N ASN A 113 -16.89 -14.27 -0.06
CA ASN A 113 -16.20 -14.88 -1.21
C ASN A 113 -15.53 -13.80 -2.07
N LEU A 114 -16.23 -12.71 -2.39
CA LEU A 114 -15.68 -11.61 -3.18
C LEU A 114 -14.44 -10.99 -2.50
N ILE A 115 -14.53 -10.71 -1.20
CA ILE A 115 -13.41 -10.13 -0.44
C ILE A 115 -12.23 -11.11 -0.41
N GLN A 116 -12.47 -12.39 -0.13
CA GLN A 116 -11.42 -13.42 -0.11
C GLN A 116 -10.74 -13.56 -1.48
N GLU A 117 -11.50 -13.58 -2.58
CA GLU A 117 -10.93 -13.61 -3.93
C GLU A 117 -10.05 -12.40 -4.23
N CYS A 118 -10.48 -11.20 -3.85
CA CYS A 118 -9.69 -9.99 -4.03
C CYS A 118 -8.42 -10.00 -3.15
N GLN A 119 -8.53 -10.51 -1.90
CA GLN A 119 -7.37 -10.69 -1.01
C GLN A 119 -6.33 -11.63 -1.62
N MET A 120 -6.76 -12.72 -2.27
CA MET A 120 -5.86 -13.65 -2.96
C MET A 120 -5.19 -13.06 -4.21
N LYS A 121 -5.76 -12.02 -4.81
CA LYS A 121 -5.22 -11.29 -5.97
C LYS A 121 -4.50 -9.99 -5.58
N SER A 122 -4.37 -9.70 -4.28
CA SER A 122 -3.79 -8.44 -3.82
C SER A 122 -2.31 -8.32 -4.23
N ILE A 123 -1.96 -7.10 -4.69
CA ILE A 123 -0.62 -6.73 -5.17
C ILE A 123 0.04 -5.65 -4.29
N THR A 124 -0.71 -4.99 -3.40
CA THR A 124 -0.14 -4.05 -2.43
C THR A 124 -0.80 -4.23 -1.08
N THR A 125 -0.09 -3.88 -0.01
CA THR A 125 -0.58 -4.02 1.37
C THR A 125 -1.71 -3.04 1.70
N TYR A 126 -1.69 -1.82 1.17
CA TYR A 126 -2.65 -0.77 1.51
C TYR A 126 -3.90 -0.71 0.62
N LYS A 127 -4.03 -1.63 -0.36
CA LYS A 127 -5.23 -1.77 -1.21
C LYS A 127 -5.94 -3.11 -1.01
N ILE A 128 -5.62 -3.82 0.08
CA ILE A 128 -6.28 -5.08 0.42
C ILE A 128 -7.70 -4.75 0.88
N PRO A 129 -8.75 -5.29 0.24
CA PRO A 129 -10.11 -5.11 0.73
C PRO A 129 -10.33 -5.88 2.03
N GLU A 130 -11.11 -5.32 2.94
CA GLU A 130 -11.39 -5.89 4.25
C GLU A 130 -12.88 -5.74 4.57
N TRP A 131 -13.45 -6.76 5.21
CA TRP A 131 -14.70 -6.60 5.92
C TRP A 131 -14.43 -5.99 7.29
N ILE A 132 -15.06 -4.86 7.60
CA ILE A 132 -14.86 -4.12 8.85
C ILE A 132 -16.16 -4.06 9.64
N PRO A 133 -16.23 -4.66 10.85
CA PRO A 133 -17.43 -4.60 11.66
C PRO A 133 -17.66 -3.17 12.16
N TYR A 134 -18.93 -2.74 12.23
CA TYR A 134 -19.30 -1.36 12.53
C TYR A 134 -18.73 -0.85 13.88
N ASN A 135 -18.55 -1.73 14.85
CA ASN A 135 -17.95 -1.41 16.15
C ASN A 135 -16.45 -1.03 16.08
N SER A 136 -15.80 -1.20 14.93
CA SER A 136 -14.43 -0.73 14.66
C SER A 136 -14.36 0.77 14.39
N PHE A 137 -15.51 1.43 14.27
CA PHE A 137 -15.64 2.86 14.04
C PHE A 137 -16.00 3.60 15.33
N LYS A 138 -15.34 4.74 15.56
CA LYS A 138 -15.61 5.68 16.66
C LYS A 138 -15.98 7.04 16.11
N ASN A 139 -16.54 7.89 16.96
CA ASN A 139 -16.85 9.28 16.64
C ASN A 139 -17.70 9.42 15.37
N VAL A 140 -18.66 8.52 15.18
CA VAL A 140 -19.54 8.54 14.02
C VAL A 140 -20.41 9.79 14.10
N LYS A 141 -20.26 10.69 13.12
CA LYS A 141 -20.95 11.99 13.07
C LYS A 141 -21.59 12.15 11.71
N TYR A 142 -22.86 12.55 11.70
CA TYR A 142 -23.54 12.95 10.48
C TYR A 142 -22.78 14.10 9.81
N LEU A 143 -22.60 14.00 8.49
CA LEU A 143 -21.97 15.03 7.67
C LEU A 143 -23.01 15.73 6.80
N THR A 144 -23.74 14.96 5.99
CA THR A 144 -24.74 15.50 5.06
C THR A 144 -25.66 14.40 4.54
N LYS A 145 -26.71 14.78 3.83
CA LYS A 145 -27.63 13.89 3.13
C LYS A 145 -27.66 14.29 1.65
N GLY A 146 -27.39 13.33 0.79
CA GLY A 146 -27.55 13.45 -0.66
C GLY A 146 -28.78 12.67 -1.15
N GLY A 147 -28.95 12.57 -2.46
CA GLY A 147 -30.15 11.98 -3.07
C GLY A 147 -30.55 10.59 -2.57
N PHE A 148 -29.59 9.69 -2.31
CA PHE A 148 -29.87 8.29 -1.98
C PHE A 148 -29.26 7.78 -0.68
N SER A 149 -28.57 8.63 0.09
CA SER A 149 -27.78 8.17 1.23
C SER A 149 -27.50 9.29 2.22
N GLU A 150 -27.40 8.91 3.48
CA GLU A 150 -26.84 9.74 4.54
C GLU A 150 -25.34 9.45 4.64
N ILE A 151 -24.55 10.53 4.69
CA ILE A 151 -23.10 10.50 4.74
C ILE A 151 -22.67 10.84 6.16
N TYR A 152 -21.78 10.01 6.70
CA TYR A 152 -21.19 10.19 8.02
C TYR A 152 -19.68 10.25 7.91
N THR A 153 -19.05 10.91 8.88
CA THR A 153 -17.62 10.79 9.13
C THR A 153 -17.41 9.91 10.35
N ALA A 154 -16.32 9.15 10.35
CA ALA A 154 -15.95 8.32 11.49
C ALA A 154 -14.42 8.15 11.58
N THR A 155 -13.94 7.72 12.73
CA THR A 155 -12.56 7.27 12.93
C THR A 155 -12.54 5.75 12.95
N TRP A 156 -11.86 5.13 11.98
CA TRP A 156 -11.53 3.71 12.01
C TRP A 156 -10.29 3.50 12.89
N ILE A 157 -10.45 2.85 14.04
CA ILE A 157 -9.45 2.80 15.12
C ILE A 157 -8.13 2.18 14.66
N ASN A 158 -8.24 1.06 13.94
CA ASN A 158 -7.07 0.31 13.50
C ASN A 158 -6.61 0.75 12.11
N GLY A 159 -7.49 1.35 11.31
CA GLY A 159 -7.19 1.75 9.94
C GLY A 159 -6.88 0.58 9.02
N ARG A 160 -6.60 0.93 7.76
CA ARG A 160 -6.19 -0.02 6.74
C ARG A 160 -4.84 -0.65 7.07
N TYR A 161 -4.54 -1.77 6.44
CA TYR A 161 -3.16 -2.25 6.35
C TYR A 161 -2.27 -1.22 5.65
N GLU A 162 -1.02 -1.13 6.09
CA GLU A 162 -0.04 -0.19 5.55
C GLU A 162 1.19 -0.93 5.03
N GLU A 163 1.75 -1.84 5.83
CA GLU A 163 3.01 -2.52 5.52
C GLU A 163 3.01 -3.99 5.96
N TRP A 164 3.87 -4.79 5.33
CA TRP A 164 4.16 -6.15 5.76
C TRP A 164 5.38 -6.16 6.68
N ASP A 165 5.25 -6.71 7.89
CA ASP A 165 6.38 -6.99 8.77
C ASP A 165 6.93 -8.37 8.45
N SER A 166 8.07 -8.43 7.74
CA SER A 166 8.68 -9.72 7.36
C SER A 166 9.17 -10.52 8.57
N LYS A 167 9.59 -9.85 9.65
CA LYS A 167 10.11 -10.53 10.86
C LYS A 167 8.97 -11.15 11.66
N LYS A 168 7.89 -10.39 11.85
CA LYS A 168 6.70 -10.86 12.58
C LYS A 168 5.73 -11.66 11.71
N GLN A 169 5.93 -11.65 10.41
CA GLN A 169 5.04 -12.26 9.41
C GLN A 169 3.58 -11.83 9.56
N GLN A 170 3.37 -10.52 9.73
CA GLN A 170 2.05 -9.93 9.94
C GLN A 170 1.91 -8.59 9.22
N LEU A 171 0.67 -8.21 8.89
CA LEU A 171 0.38 -6.88 8.35
C LEU A 171 0.33 -5.84 9.48
N LYS A 172 1.09 -4.77 9.32
CA LYS A 172 1.01 -3.56 10.15
C LYS A 172 -0.15 -2.71 9.66
N ARG A 173 -0.90 -2.17 10.61
CA ARG A 173 -2.00 -1.24 10.31
C ARG A 173 -1.57 0.21 10.51
N PHE A 174 -2.24 1.10 9.79
CA PHE A 174 -1.99 2.54 9.84
C PHE A 174 -2.32 3.14 11.21
N GLY A 175 -3.27 2.57 11.95
CA GLY A 175 -3.84 3.15 13.17
C GLY A 175 -5.05 4.03 12.84
N ASN A 176 -5.36 4.98 13.72
CA ASN A 176 -6.55 5.82 13.58
C ASN A 176 -6.62 6.50 12.20
N PHE A 177 -7.65 6.18 11.43
CA PHE A 177 -7.85 6.71 10.08
C PHE A 177 -9.23 7.32 9.95
N ASN A 178 -9.31 8.57 9.48
CA ASN A 178 -10.58 9.24 9.24
C ASN A 178 -11.20 8.71 7.95
N ILE A 179 -12.46 8.30 8.03
CA ILE A 179 -13.20 7.71 6.92
C ILE A 179 -14.54 8.40 6.74
N VAL A 180 -15.11 8.19 5.56
CA VAL A 180 -16.50 8.53 5.23
C VAL A 180 -17.28 7.23 5.15
N LEU A 181 -18.41 7.19 5.86
CA LEU A 181 -19.38 6.10 5.79
C LEU A 181 -20.58 6.58 4.97
N LYS A 182 -21.10 5.70 4.12
CA LYS A 182 -22.30 5.92 3.32
C LYS A 182 -23.28 4.81 3.67
N ASN A 183 -24.46 5.19 4.17
CA ASN A 183 -25.59 4.28 4.37
C ASN A 183 -26.37 4.08 3.06
#